data_AF-A0A975EII2-F1
#
_entry.id   AF-A0A975EII2-F1
#
_cell.length_a   1.000
_cell.length_b   1.000
_cell.length_c   1.000
_cell.angle_alpha   90.00
_cell.angle_beta   90.00
_cell.angle_gamma   90.00
#
_symmetry.space_group_name_H-M   'P 1'
#
loop_
_entity.id
_entity.type
_entity.pdbx_description
1 polymer ?
#
loop_
_entity_poly.entity_id
_entity_poly.type
_entity_poly.pdbx_seq_one_letter_code
_entity_poly.pdbx_strand_id
1 'polypeptide(L)'
;MKTNILSTAAVLCLGLLSACAEEKADADGFKPLFDGKTLAGWNNPYKWGKTEVVDGEIHLTGDNKFFVVTDKEYSNFIFEGQILLPEGKANSGFMFRAHAEPGKVFGYQSEVDGDANRKWSGGLYDEGRRKWFISPIKGDKESEKAFRERAGDTFKRNDWNTYRITCKGNKITIEVNGVVTTDVEDDKDAKGVIGIQHHGEKGQTYKFRNLRIKELD
;
A
#
# COMPACT_ATOMS: atom_id res chain seq x y z
N MET A 1 -25.53 20.13 69.45
CA MET A 1 -24.58 20.47 68.37
C MET A 1 -24.00 19.18 67.81
N LYS A 2 -24.39 18.78 66.59
CA LYS A 2 -23.82 17.63 65.88
C LYS A 2 -23.23 18.16 64.59
N THR A 3 -21.91 18.15 64.48
CA THR A 3 -21.20 18.61 63.28
C THR A 3 -20.77 17.37 62.52
N ASN A 4 -21.42 17.11 61.38
CA ASN A 4 -21.04 16.06 60.45
C ASN A 4 -19.88 16.57 59.59
N ILE A 5 -18.73 15.89 59.66
CA ILE A 5 -17.59 16.10 58.77
C ILE A 5 -17.79 15.17 57.57
N LEU A 6 -18.10 15.75 56.41
CA LEU A 6 -18.05 15.03 55.13
C LEU A 6 -16.60 14.98 54.65
N SER A 7 -16.03 13.78 54.60
CA SER A 7 -14.77 13.50 53.93
C SER A 7 -15.02 13.29 52.43
N THR A 8 -14.56 14.22 51.61
CA THR A 8 -14.57 14.09 50.14
C THR A 8 -13.38 13.25 49.71
N ALA A 9 -13.61 12.03 49.23
CA ALA A 9 -12.59 11.20 48.59
C ALA A 9 -12.35 11.70 47.17
N ALA A 10 -11.14 12.21 46.90
CA ALA A 10 -10.71 12.56 45.56
C ALA A 10 -10.38 11.27 44.77
N VAL A 11 -11.19 10.93 43.78
CA VAL A 11 -10.87 9.87 42.82
C VAL A 11 -9.86 10.43 41.82
N LEU A 12 -8.61 10.00 41.96
CA LEU A 12 -7.54 10.32 41.01
C LEU A 12 -7.69 9.41 39.79
N CYS A 13 -8.39 9.88 38.75
CA CYS A 13 -8.37 9.26 37.42
C CYS A 13 -6.97 9.44 36.81
N LEU A 14 -6.11 8.42 36.92
CA LEU A 14 -4.92 8.33 36.09
C LEU A 14 -5.38 8.07 34.65
N GLY A 15 -5.49 9.13 33.86
CA GLY A 15 -5.63 9.02 32.42
C GLY A 15 -4.38 8.35 31.86
N LEU A 16 -4.53 7.13 31.34
CA LEU A 16 -3.54 6.50 30.46
C LEU A 16 -3.50 7.31 29.16
N LEU A 17 -2.67 8.36 29.14
CA LEU A 17 -2.20 8.98 27.91
C LEU A 17 -1.38 7.92 27.18
N SER A 18 -2.02 7.19 26.27
CA SER A 18 -1.31 6.40 25.27
C SER A 18 -0.57 7.38 24.38
N ALA A 19 0.67 7.69 24.74
CA ALA A 19 1.57 8.42 23.86
C ALA A 19 1.77 7.54 22.62
N CYS A 20 1.22 7.95 21.48
CA CYS A 20 1.60 7.39 20.19
C CYS A 20 3.09 7.66 20.01
N ALA A 21 3.93 6.68 20.32
CA ALA A 21 5.35 6.76 20.07
C ALA A 21 5.52 6.87 18.54
N GLU A 22 6.05 7.99 18.07
CA GLU A 22 6.37 8.15 16.66
C GLU A 22 7.54 7.22 16.33
N GLU A 23 7.32 6.24 15.45
CA GLU A 23 8.33 5.30 15.00
C GLU A 23 9.52 6.06 14.39
N LYS A 24 10.72 5.83 14.93
CA LYS A 24 11.95 6.48 14.46
C LYS A 24 12.31 6.00 13.05
N ALA A 25 12.80 6.92 12.24
CA ALA A 25 13.36 6.58 10.95
C ALA A 25 14.65 5.74 11.11
N ASP A 26 14.91 4.83 10.18
CA ASP A 26 16.17 4.12 10.04
C ASP A 26 17.29 5.04 9.54
N ALA A 27 18.51 4.50 9.41
CA ALA A 27 19.68 5.26 8.97
C ALA A 27 19.53 5.86 7.56
N ASP A 28 18.68 5.27 6.72
CA ASP A 28 18.40 5.73 5.37
C ASP A 28 17.22 6.72 5.32
N GLY A 29 16.58 6.98 6.47
CA GLY A 29 15.47 7.92 6.62
C GLY A 29 14.09 7.29 6.40
N PHE A 30 13.98 5.96 6.34
CA PHE A 30 12.68 5.28 6.23
C PHE A 30 12.04 5.09 7.60
N LYS A 31 10.76 5.42 7.71
CA LYS A 31 9.90 5.04 8.83
C LYS A 31 9.08 3.80 8.43
N PRO A 32 8.87 2.83 9.34
CA PRO A 32 7.97 1.72 9.06
C PRO A 32 6.53 2.24 8.89
N LEU A 33 5.85 1.77 7.85
CA LEU A 33 4.40 1.88 7.74
C LEU A 33 3.71 0.71 8.43
N PHE A 34 4.41 -0.41 8.62
CA PHE A 34 3.92 -1.59 9.31
C PHE A 34 4.98 -2.08 10.29
N ASP A 35 4.59 -2.24 11.55
CA ASP A 35 5.46 -2.61 12.69
C ASP A 35 5.70 -4.13 12.80
N GLY A 36 5.07 -4.93 11.95
CA GLY A 36 5.11 -6.40 12.01
C GLY A 36 4.21 -7.02 13.09
N LYS A 37 3.39 -6.22 13.78
CA LYS A 37 2.63 -6.66 14.97
C LYS A 37 1.17 -6.26 14.92
N THR A 38 0.88 -5.05 14.47
CA THR A 38 -0.45 -4.45 14.50
C THR A 38 -0.78 -3.79 13.17
N LEU A 39 -2.06 -3.50 12.95
CA LEU A 39 -2.53 -2.71 11.81
C LEU A 39 -2.62 -1.22 12.16
N ALA A 40 -1.86 -0.75 13.15
CA ALA A 40 -1.87 0.66 13.53
C ALA A 40 -1.47 1.53 12.33
N GLY A 41 -2.24 2.60 12.06
CA GLY A 41 -2.05 3.46 10.91
C GLY A 41 -2.62 2.93 9.60
N TRP A 42 -3.32 1.78 9.61
CA TRP A 42 -4.00 1.19 8.46
C TRP A 42 -5.49 0.98 8.73
N ASN A 43 -6.31 1.23 7.73
CA ASN A 43 -7.75 0.96 7.77
C ASN A 43 -8.24 0.26 6.50
N ASN A 44 -9.26 -0.59 6.66
CA ASN A 44 -10.01 -1.16 5.55
C ASN A 44 -11.29 -0.33 5.35
N PRO A 45 -11.42 0.46 4.26
CA PRO A 45 -12.62 1.26 4.01
C PRO A 45 -13.83 0.43 3.56
N TYR A 46 -13.69 -0.88 3.39
CA TYR A 46 -14.74 -1.79 2.96
C TYR A 46 -15.38 -2.53 4.14
N LYS A 47 -16.65 -2.92 3.98
CA LYS A 47 -17.37 -3.77 4.96
C LYS A 47 -17.02 -5.26 4.85
N TRP A 48 -16.12 -5.61 3.94
CA TRP A 48 -15.69 -6.97 3.63
C TRP A 48 -14.18 -7.02 3.49
N GLY A 49 -13.64 -8.23 3.35
CA GLY A 49 -12.21 -8.47 3.29
C GLY A 49 -11.63 -8.64 4.69
N LYS A 50 -10.93 -9.75 4.88
CA LYS A 50 -10.24 -10.06 6.13
C LYS A 50 -8.83 -9.49 6.04
N THR A 51 -8.41 -8.76 7.06
CA THR A 51 -7.06 -8.20 7.20
C THR A 51 -6.50 -8.67 8.53
N GLU A 52 -5.38 -9.38 8.50
CA GLU A 52 -4.77 -9.96 9.70
C GLU A 52 -3.26 -9.77 9.67
N VAL A 53 -2.65 -9.75 10.87
CA VAL A 53 -1.20 -9.84 11.02
C VAL A 53 -0.85 -11.28 11.39
N VAL A 54 -0.05 -11.93 10.56
CA VAL A 54 0.41 -13.31 10.76
C VAL A 54 1.92 -13.34 10.52
N ASP A 55 2.69 -13.80 11.51
CA ASP A 55 4.15 -13.97 11.41
C ASP A 55 4.91 -12.74 10.89
N GLY A 56 4.49 -11.53 11.27
CA GLY A 56 5.12 -10.29 10.81
C GLY A 56 4.72 -9.84 9.41
N GLU A 57 3.59 -10.35 8.89
CA GLU A 57 3.06 -10.07 7.56
C GLU A 57 1.61 -9.60 7.67
N ILE A 58 1.19 -8.68 6.81
CA ILE A 58 -0.23 -8.38 6.60
C ILE A 58 -0.78 -9.38 5.58
N HIS A 59 -1.79 -10.14 5.98
CA HIS A 59 -2.53 -11.06 5.13
C HIS A 59 -3.87 -10.44 4.77
N LEU A 60 -4.13 -10.30 3.47
CA LEU A 60 -5.44 -9.93 2.94
C LEU A 60 -6.10 -11.17 2.37
N THR A 61 -7.29 -11.50 2.84
CA THR A 61 -8.08 -12.64 2.35
C THR A 61 -9.51 -12.18 2.03
N GLY A 62 -10.05 -12.57 0.89
CA GLY A 62 -11.44 -12.26 0.57
C GLY A 62 -11.97 -12.89 -0.70
N ASP A 63 -13.24 -12.64 -0.97
CA ASP A 63 -13.94 -13.13 -2.18
C ASP A 63 -14.35 -12.01 -3.13
N ASN A 64 -14.04 -10.76 -2.75
CA ASN A 64 -14.33 -9.55 -3.51
C ASN A 64 -13.11 -8.63 -3.46
N LYS A 65 -12.98 -7.74 -4.43
CA LYS A 65 -11.94 -6.72 -4.42
C LYS A 65 -12.07 -5.83 -3.18
N PHE A 66 -10.97 -5.61 -2.47
CA PHE A 66 -10.89 -4.61 -1.42
C PHE A 66 -9.45 -4.11 -1.28
N PHE A 67 -9.28 -3.05 -0.51
CA PHE A 67 -7.99 -2.44 -0.23
C PHE A 67 -7.87 -2.18 1.26
N VAL A 68 -6.63 -2.12 1.73
CA VAL A 68 -6.29 -1.59 3.05
C VAL A 68 -5.35 -0.43 2.82
N VAL A 69 -5.64 0.72 3.41
CA VAL A 69 -4.96 1.98 3.13
C VAL A 69 -4.41 2.60 4.40
N THR A 70 -3.40 3.44 4.27
CA THR A 70 -2.86 4.22 5.37
C THR A 70 -3.85 5.29 5.84
N ASP A 71 -3.85 5.60 7.14
CA ASP A 71 -4.63 6.73 7.69
C ASP A 71 -4.04 8.08 7.23
N LYS A 72 -2.72 8.13 7.08
CA LYS A 72 -1.97 9.31 6.62
C LYS A 72 -1.89 9.34 5.09
N GLU A 73 -1.91 10.56 4.55
CA GLU A 73 -1.62 10.85 3.14
C GLU A 73 -0.19 11.34 2.95
N TYR A 74 0.40 11.05 1.80
CA TYR A 74 1.78 11.36 1.43
C TYR A 74 1.86 12.04 0.06
N SER A 75 2.76 13.01 -0.09
CA SER A 75 2.98 13.76 -1.34
C SER A 75 4.26 13.34 -2.05
N ASN A 76 5.41 13.85 -1.60
CA ASN A 76 6.73 13.45 -2.07
C ASN A 76 7.28 12.37 -1.14
N PHE A 77 7.61 11.21 -1.69
CA PHE A 77 8.06 10.08 -0.88
C PHE A 77 8.82 9.04 -1.71
N ILE A 78 9.49 8.17 -0.99
CA ILE A 78 9.93 6.85 -1.45
C ILE A 78 9.19 5.83 -0.58
N PHE A 79 8.35 5.01 -1.19
CA PHE A 79 7.69 3.89 -0.54
C PHE A 79 8.43 2.61 -0.95
N GLU A 80 8.63 1.71 0.00
CA GLU A 80 9.06 0.34 -0.26
C GLU A 80 8.12 -0.64 0.41
N GLY A 81 7.83 -1.74 -0.29
CA GLY A 81 7.01 -2.81 0.25
C GLY A 81 7.26 -4.12 -0.48
N GLN A 82 7.03 -5.22 0.22
CA GLN A 82 7.12 -6.56 -0.35
C GLN A 82 5.75 -7.20 -0.45
N ILE A 83 5.53 -7.95 -1.53
CA ILE A 83 4.34 -8.76 -1.74
C ILE A 83 4.71 -10.19 -2.14
N LEU A 84 3.97 -11.16 -1.61
CA LEU A 84 3.92 -12.53 -2.09
C LEU A 84 2.49 -12.83 -2.55
N LEU A 85 2.36 -13.14 -3.84
CA LEU A 85 1.08 -13.56 -4.42
C LEU A 85 0.76 -15.01 -4.02
N PRO A 86 -0.50 -15.35 -3.73
CA PRO A 86 -0.92 -16.73 -3.51
C PRO A 86 -0.72 -17.59 -4.76
N GLU A 87 -0.73 -18.92 -4.69
CA GLU A 87 -0.63 -19.75 -5.90
C GLU A 87 -1.81 -19.57 -6.89
N GLY A 88 -1.59 -19.87 -8.17
CA GLY A 88 -2.63 -19.83 -9.20
C GLY A 88 -2.85 -18.46 -9.84
N LYS A 89 -4.09 -18.13 -10.24
CA LYS A 89 -4.42 -16.81 -10.79
C LYS A 89 -4.43 -15.79 -9.65
N ALA A 90 -3.66 -14.72 -9.79
CA ALA A 90 -3.60 -13.65 -8.80
C ALA A 90 -3.30 -12.31 -9.46
N ASN A 91 -3.85 -11.24 -8.90
CA ASN A 91 -3.59 -9.86 -9.27
C ASN A 91 -3.67 -9.00 -8.00
N SER A 92 -2.81 -8.01 -7.88
CA SER A 92 -2.81 -7.09 -6.75
C SER A 92 -2.19 -5.77 -7.19
N GLY A 93 -1.90 -4.90 -6.23
CA GLY A 93 -1.34 -3.60 -6.48
C GLY A 93 -0.96 -2.89 -5.20
N PHE A 94 -0.01 -1.97 -5.33
CA PHE A 94 0.26 -0.95 -4.34
C PHE A 94 -0.39 0.35 -4.81
N MET A 95 -1.40 0.81 -4.09
CA MET A 95 -2.00 2.13 -4.30
C MET A 95 -1.05 3.20 -3.77
N PHE A 96 -0.95 4.34 -4.45
CA PHE A 96 -0.14 5.45 -3.99
C PHE A 96 -0.72 6.78 -4.48
N ARG A 97 -0.58 7.83 -3.65
CA ARG A 97 -1.31 9.10 -3.83
C ARG A 97 -2.79 8.88 -4.19
N ALA A 98 -3.38 7.83 -3.61
CA ALA A 98 -4.73 7.39 -3.92
C ALA A 98 -5.75 8.10 -3.02
N HIS A 99 -7.01 7.99 -3.40
CA HIS A 99 -8.16 8.50 -2.65
C HIS A 99 -8.93 7.33 -2.06
N ALA A 100 -9.38 7.49 -0.81
CA ALA A 100 -10.16 6.49 -0.10
C ALA A 100 -11.45 7.10 0.47
N GLU A 101 -12.56 6.47 0.15
CA GLU A 101 -13.90 6.74 0.64
C GLU A 101 -14.51 5.42 1.14
N PRO A 102 -15.54 5.43 2.01
CA PRO A 102 -16.21 4.20 2.42
C PRO A 102 -16.67 3.35 1.22
N GLY A 103 -16.10 2.16 1.09
CA GLY A 103 -16.38 1.22 0.01
C GLY A 103 -15.73 1.54 -1.35
N LYS A 104 -14.81 2.50 -1.43
CA LYS A 104 -14.17 2.90 -2.69
C LYS A 104 -12.75 3.43 -2.50
N VAL A 105 -11.81 2.84 -3.24
CA VAL A 105 -10.45 3.34 -3.39
C VAL A 105 -10.16 3.51 -4.89
N PHE A 106 -9.55 4.63 -5.26
CA PHE A 106 -9.22 4.96 -6.64
C PHE A 106 -7.99 5.87 -6.72
N GLY A 107 -7.32 5.92 -7.89
CA GLY A 107 -6.09 6.67 -8.10
C GLY A 107 -4.95 5.78 -8.59
N TYR A 108 -3.70 6.23 -8.44
CA TYR A 108 -2.57 5.48 -8.96
C TYR A 108 -2.36 4.15 -8.23
N GLN A 109 -2.01 3.15 -9.02
CA GLN A 109 -1.67 1.81 -8.60
C GLN A 109 -0.41 1.36 -9.35
N SER A 110 0.59 0.89 -8.61
CA SER A 110 1.63 0.04 -9.17
C SER A 110 1.08 -1.38 -9.23
N GLU A 111 0.92 -1.91 -10.44
CA GLU A 111 0.36 -3.24 -10.67
C GLU A 111 1.25 -4.34 -10.11
N VAL A 112 0.62 -5.39 -9.56
CA VAL A 112 1.25 -6.68 -9.32
C VAL A 112 0.52 -7.73 -10.14
N ASP A 113 1.13 -8.14 -11.25
CA ASP A 113 0.54 -9.01 -12.26
C ASP A 113 1.04 -10.45 -12.12
N GLY A 114 0.17 -11.35 -11.67
CA GLY A 114 0.49 -12.78 -11.56
C GLY A 114 0.45 -13.55 -12.89
N ASP A 115 0.10 -12.90 -14.00
CA ASP A 115 0.07 -13.50 -15.33
C ASP A 115 1.46 -13.45 -15.99
N ALA A 116 2.06 -14.63 -16.15
CA ALA A 116 3.39 -14.81 -16.75
C ALA A 116 3.45 -14.43 -18.25
N ASN A 117 2.32 -14.32 -18.94
CA ASN A 117 2.28 -13.90 -20.34
C ASN A 117 2.14 -12.39 -20.48
N ARG A 118 1.34 -11.75 -19.60
CA ARG A 118 1.11 -10.31 -19.66
C ARG A 118 2.31 -9.53 -19.14
N LYS A 119 2.89 -9.94 -18.01
CA LYS A 119 4.11 -9.36 -17.41
C LYS A 119 4.01 -7.84 -17.18
N TRP A 120 2.91 -7.36 -16.59
CA TRP A 120 2.69 -5.92 -16.33
C TRP A 120 3.00 -5.46 -14.89
N SER A 121 3.64 -6.31 -14.08
CA SER A 121 4.12 -5.95 -12.76
C SER A 121 5.01 -4.70 -12.80
N GLY A 122 4.70 -3.72 -11.95
CA GLY A 122 5.36 -2.41 -11.91
C GLY A 122 4.86 -1.41 -12.96
N GLY A 123 3.78 -1.74 -13.67
CA GLY A 123 3.06 -0.81 -14.54
C GLY A 123 2.19 0.16 -13.74
N LEU A 124 1.95 1.34 -14.31
CA LEU A 124 1.08 2.37 -13.74
C LEU A 124 -0.35 2.20 -14.25
N TYR A 125 -1.21 1.70 -13.36
CA TYR A 125 -2.65 1.64 -13.55
C TYR A 125 -3.32 2.74 -12.74
N ASP A 126 -4.33 3.38 -13.31
CA ASP A 126 -5.11 4.40 -12.62
C ASP A 126 -6.49 3.84 -12.24
N GLU A 127 -6.52 3.18 -11.08
CA GLU A 127 -7.64 2.43 -10.53
C GLU A 127 -8.89 3.29 -10.40
N GLY A 128 -10.03 2.74 -10.82
CA GLY A 128 -11.31 3.44 -10.80
C GLY A 128 -11.39 4.68 -11.71
N ARG A 129 -10.37 4.97 -12.54
CA ARG A 129 -10.28 6.21 -13.32
C ARG A 129 -9.73 5.98 -14.75
N ARG A 130 -8.49 6.36 -15.08
CA ARG A 130 -7.93 6.34 -16.45
C ARG A 130 -7.46 4.96 -16.91
N LYS A 131 -7.32 4.00 -16.00
CA LYS A 131 -6.86 2.64 -16.29
C LYS A 131 -5.41 2.61 -16.81
N TRP A 132 -5.13 1.90 -17.89
CA TRP A 132 -3.79 1.71 -18.48
C TRP A 132 -3.49 2.82 -19.49
N PHE A 133 -3.03 3.97 -19.00
CA PHE A 133 -3.01 5.22 -19.77
C PHE A 133 -1.61 5.69 -20.17
N ILE A 134 -0.53 5.10 -19.64
CA ILE A 134 0.82 5.64 -19.86
C ILE A 134 1.95 4.60 -19.85
N SER A 135 1.99 3.67 -18.89
CA SER A 135 3.10 2.72 -18.75
C SER A 135 2.61 1.37 -18.19
N PRO A 136 2.16 0.43 -19.05
CA PRO A 136 1.90 0.60 -20.48
C PRO A 136 0.55 1.29 -20.79
N ILE A 137 0.36 1.67 -22.06
CA ILE A 137 -0.93 2.06 -22.64
C ILE A 137 -1.61 0.80 -23.18
N LYS A 138 -2.78 0.43 -22.64
CA LYS A 138 -3.48 -0.78 -23.08
C LYS A 138 -4.05 -0.60 -24.49
N GLY A 139 -3.78 -1.57 -25.36
CA GLY A 139 -4.21 -1.57 -26.76
C GLY A 139 -3.18 -0.97 -27.72
N ASP A 140 -2.17 -0.26 -27.20
CA ASP A 140 -1.01 0.17 -27.97
C ASP A 140 0.06 -0.94 -27.92
N LYS A 141 0.21 -1.66 -29.03
CA LYS A 141 1.12 -2.81 -29.13
C LYS A 141 2.59 -2.41 -28.94
N GLU A 142 2.97 -1.20 -29.33
CA GLU A 142 4.35 -0.72 -29.19
C GLU A 142 4.64 -0.36 -27.73
N SER A 143 3.71 0.36 -27.08
CA SER A 143 3.79 0.67 -25.64
C SER A 143 3.85 -0.60 -24.79
N GLU A 144 2.97 -1.57 -25.06
CA GLU A 144 2.93 -2.83 -24.32
C GLU A 144 4.20 -3.69 -24.55
N LYS A 145 4.74 -3.70 -25.78
CA LYS A 145 5.99 -4.41 -26.09
C LYS A 145 7.17 -3.75 -25.38
N ALA A 146 7.30 -2.42 -25.46
CA ALA A 146 8.36 -1.68 -24.80
C ALA A 146 8.33 -1.84 -23.28
N PHE A 147 7.13 -1.89 -22.68
CA PHE A 147 6.99 -2.21 -21.26
C PHE A 147 7.51 -3.62 -20.94
N ARG A 148 7.10 -4.63 -21.71
CA ARG A 148 7.55 -6.02 -21.51
C ARG A 148 9.05 -6.20 -21.70
N GLU A 149 9.67 -5.49 -22.64
CA GLU A 149 11.12 -5.52 -22.84
C GLU A 149 11.89 -4.92 -21.66
N ARG A 150 11.34 -3.89 -21.01
CA ARG A 150 11.93 -3.24 -19.85
C ARG A 150 11.70 -4.00 -18.55
N ALA A 151 10.46 -4.40 -18.27
CA ALA A 151 10.10 -5.09 -17.04
C ALA A 151 10.49 -6.58 -17.07
N GLY A 152 10.33 -7.23 -18.23
CA GLY A 152 10.69 -8.62 -18.46
C GLY A 152 10.17 -9.55 -17.37
N ASP A 153 11.07 -10.39 -16.86
CA ASP A 153 10.80 -11.33 -15.77
C ASP A 153 11.23 -10.78 -14.41
N THR A 154 11.26 -9.45 -14.22
CA THR A 154 11.70 -8.87 -12.95
C THR A 154 10.84 -9.36 -11.79
N PHE A 155 9.52 -9.44 -11.98
CA PHE A 155 8.60 -10.04 -11.02
C PHE A 155 8.75 -11.56 -10.99
N LYS A 156 8.89 -12.13 -9.79
CA LYS A 156 9.11 -13.56 -9.55
C LYS A 156 7.87 -14.18 -8.94
N ARG A 157 7.20 -15.04 -9.69
CA ARG A 157 6.02 -15.77 -9.20
C ARG A 157 6.41 -16.72 -8.06
N ASN A 158 5.55 -16.82 -7.06
CA ASN A 158 5.72 -17.68 -5.88
C ASN A 158 6.94 -17.32 -5.01
N ASP A 159 7.42 -16.08 -5.12
CA ASP A 159 8.47 -15.53 -4.28
C ASP A 159 8.08 -14.12 -3.81
N TRP A 160 8.79 -13.63 -2.80
CA TRP A 160 8.65 -12.26 -2.33
C TRP A 160 9.22 -11.29 -3.36
N ASN A 161 8.44 -10.27 -3.69
CA ASN A 161 8.82 -9.23 -4.64
C ASN A 161 8.86 -7.89 -3.95
N THR A 162 9.97 -7.17 -4.11
CA THR A 162 10.14 -5.83 -3.57
C THR A 162 9.71 -4.81 -4.62
N TYR A 163 8.81 -3.92 -4.22
CA TYR A 163 8.41 -2.76 -4.98
C TYR A 163 8.97 -1.52 -4.31
N ARG A 164 9.50 -0.60 -5.12
CA ARG A 164 9.93 0.72 -4.68
C ARG A 164 9.26 1.76 -5.56
N ILE A 165 8.52 2.68 -4.94
CA ILE A 165 7.74 3.71 -5.63
C ILE A 165 8.27 5.06 -5.17
N THR A 166 8.84 5.82 -6.10
CA THR A 166 9.34 7.17 -5.84
C THR A 166 8.43 8.18 -6.49
N CYS A 167 7.95 9.12 -5.67
CA CYS A 167 7.09 10.21 -6.07
C CYS A 167 7.76 11.52 -5.66
N LYS A 168 8.11 12.38 -6.63
CA LYS A 168 8.71 13.70 -6.35
C LYS A 168 8.18 14.75 -7.32
N GLY A 169 7.36 15.66 -6.82
CA GLY A 169 6.54 16.52 -7.69
C GLY A 169 5.65 15.65 -8.58
N ASN A 170 5.69 15.87 -9.89
CA ASN A 170 4.91 15.08 -10.87
C ASN A 170 5.65 13.82 -11.34
N LYS A 171 6.91 13.64 -10.97
CA LYS A 171 7.71 12.47 -11.36
C LYS A 171 7.28 11.25 -10.56
N ILE A 172 6.97 10.16 -11.26
CA ILE A 172 6.59 8.86 -10.71
C ILE A 172 7.54 7.81 -11.28
N THR A 173 8.28 7.15 -10.41
CA THR A 173 9.17 6.04 -10.75
C THR A 173 8.74 4.80 -9.96
N ILE A 174 8.60 3.67 -10.64
CA ILE A 174 8.29 2.37 -10.05
C ILE A 174 9.41 1.40 -10.40
N GLU A 175 9.94 0.76 -9.37
CA GLU A 175 10.91 -0.31 -9.47
C GLU A 175 10.33 -1.60 -8.91
N VAL A 176 10.62 -2.72 -9.58
CA VAL A 176 10.30 -4.07 -9.11
C VAL A 176 11.60 -4.85 -9.06
N ASN A 177 11.96 -5.37 -7.89
CA ASN A 177 13.19 -6.10 -7.62
C ASN A 177 14.45 -5.37 -8.15
N GLY A 178 14.49 -4.05 -8.00
CA GLY A 178 15.60 -3.18 -8.44
C GLY A 178 15.62 -2.84 -9.93
N VAL A 179 14.63 -3.27 -10.71
CA VAL A 179 14.48 -2.90 -12.14
C VAL A 179 13.43 -1.80 -12.26
N VAL A 180 13.79 -0.66 -12.87
CA VAL A 180 12.85 0.43 -13.18
C VAL A 180 11.88 -0.02 -14.27
N THR A 181 10.61 -0.21 -13.90
CA THR A 181 9.55 -0.67 -14.81
C THR A 181 8.70 0.48 -15.34
N THR A 182 8.55 1.56 -14.57
CA THR A 182 7.83 2.77 -14.98
C THR A 182 8.62 3.99 -14.55
N ASP A 183 8.77 4.95 -15.46
CA ASP A 183 9.38 6.24 -15.16
C ASP A 183 8.71 7.34 -15.99
N VAL A 184 7.77 8.06 -15.38
CA VAL A 184 6.84 8.96 -16.09
C VAL A 184 6.58 10.23 -15.31
N GLU A 185 5.96 11.21 -15.96
CA GLU A 185 5.40 12.40 -15.30
C GLU A 185 3.89 12.40 -15.45
N ASP A 186 3.17 12.66 -14.36
CA ASP A 186 1.73 12.85 -14.35
C ASP A 186 1.36 13.75 -13.16
N ASP A 187 0.48 14.73 -13.38
CA ASP A 187 0.14 15.78 -12.41
C ASP A 187 -1.24 15.61 -11.79
N LYS A 188 -1.88 14.47 -12.05
CA LYS A 188 -3.29 14.26 -11.72
C LYS A 188 -3.55 14.25 -10.22
N ASP A 189 -2.68 13.61 -9.44
CA ASP A 189 -2.74 13.63 -7.98
C ASP A 189 -1.34 13.90 -7.40
N ALA A 190 -1.23 14.95 -6.57
CA ALA A 190 0.03 15.33 -5.92
C ALA A 190 0.21 14.66 -4.54
N LYS A 191 -0.88 14.16 -3.95
CA LYS A 191 -0.93 13.64 -2.58
C LYS A 191 -2.10 12.66 -2.42
N GLY A 192 -1.94 11.67 -1.54
CA GLY A 192 -3.01 10.76 -1.13
C GLY A 192 -2.48 9.60 -0.30
N VAL A 193 -3.33 8.62 -0.01
CA VAL A 193 -2.96 7.45 0.81
C VAL A 193 -2.06 6.47 0.05
N ILE A 194 -1.33 5.65 0.80
CA ILE A 194 -0.74 4.40 0.31
C ILE A 194 -1.73 3.26 0.59
N GLY A 195 -1.78 2.25 -0.27
CA GLY A 195 -2.67 1.11 -0.06
C GLY A 195 -2.15 -0.20 -0.63
N ILE A 196 -2.70 -1.30 -0.14
CA ILE A 196 -2.43 -2.66 -0.58
C ILE A 196 -3.76 -3.31 -1.01
N GLN A 197 -3.71 -4.12 -2.07
CA GLN A 197 -4.92 -4.64 -2.72
C GLN A 197 -5.08 -6.15 -2.55
N HIS A 198 -6.31 -6.57 -2.34
CA HIS A 198 -6.79 -7.90 -2.70
C HIS A 198 -7.72 -7.77 -3.91
N HIS A 199 -7.40 -8.37 -5.05
CA HIS A 199 -8.16 -8.14 -6.29
C HIS A 199 -9.50 -8.92 -6.36
N GLY A 200 -9.70 -9.91 -5.48
CA GLY A 200 -11.01 -10.55 -5.25
C GLY A 200 -11.09 -12.01 -5.66
N GLU A 201 -9.96 -12.65 -5.94
CA GLU A 201 -9.88 -14.08 -6.20
C GLU A 201 -10.33 -14.86 -4.95
N LYS A 202 -11.39 -15.65 -5.11
CA LYS A 202 -12.07 -16.31 -3.98
C LYS A 202 -11.14 -17.18 -3.15
N GLY A 203 -11.22 -16.99 -1.83
CA GLY A 203 -10.44 -17.74 -0.84
C GLY A 203 -8.93 -17.55 -0.91
N GLN A 204 -8.42 -16.65 -1.76
CA GLN A 204 -6.99 -16.41 -1.90
C GLN A 204 -6.47 -15.48 -0.82
N THR A 205 -5.18 -15.58 -0.51
CA THR A 205 -4.52 -14.74 0.49
C THR A 205 -3.29 -14.06 -0.08
N TYR A 206 -3.28 -12.75 -0.06
CA TYR A 206 -2.17 -11.91 -0.49
C TYR A 206 -1.38 -11.47 0.73
N LYS A 207 -0.06 -11.60 0.67
CA LYS A 207 0.81 -11.36 1.83
C LYS A 207 1.71 -10.16 1.57
N PHE A 208 1.80 -9.27 2.55
CA PHE A 208 2.59 -8.05 2.48
C PHE A 208 3.51 -7.93 3.70
N ARG A 209 4.73 -7.43 3.49
CA ARG A 209 5.67 -7.16 4.60
C ARG A 209 6.67 -6.08 4.22
N ASN A 210 7.49 -5.67 5.18
CA ASN A 210 8.55 -4.68 4.98
C ASN A 210 8.04 -3.39 4.32
N LEU A 211 6.84 -2.94 4.76
CA LEU A 211 6.21 -1.72 4.27
C LEU A 211 6.82 -0.53 5.01
N ARG A 212 7.52 0.34 4.29
CA ARG A 212 8.20 1.51 4.86
C ARG A 212 8.16 2.70 3.91
N ILE A 213 8.31 3.89 4.46
CA ILE A 213 8.23 5.14 3.70
C ILE A 213 9.27 6.14 4.16
N LYS A 214 9.84 6.86 3.20
CA LYS A 214 10.69 8.03 3.42
C LYS A 214 10.03 9.22 2.76
N GLU A 215 9.53 10.16 3.54
CA GLU A 215 9.05 11.44 3.01
C GLU A 215 10.22 12.25 2.46
N LEU A 216 9.98 12.95 1.37
CA LEU A 216 10.95 13.82 0.70
C LEU A 216 10.44 15.26 0.80
N ASP A 217 11.38 16.21 0.71
CA ASP A 217 11.05 17.64 0.56
C ASP A 217 10.32 17.94 -0.76
#